data_AF-A0A6G1S2L4-F1
#
_entry.id   AF-A0A6G1S2L4-F1
#
_cell.length_a   1.000
_cell.length_b   1.000
_cell.length_c   1.000
_cell.angle_alpha   90.00
_cell.angle_beta   90.00
_cell.angle_gamma   90.00
#
_symmetry.space_group_name_H-M   'P 1'
#
loop_
_entity.id
_entity.type
_entity.pdbx_description
1 polymer ?
#
loop_
_entity_poly.entity_id
_entity_poly.type
_entity_poly.pdbx_seq_one_letter_code
_entity_poly.pdbx_strand_id
1 'polypeptide(L)'
;KKGEFVCSRRGRQGGAVRDPQLCPPLCSLRRTCSSCLAPPSACAWCPSTGRCFRFAAYLAKYPRGECRGWHDSVHSAPQCPQCSQFSTCGECLRQLECGWCSHGDNPLRGRCLE
;
A
#
# COMPACT_ATOMS: atom_id res chain seq x y z
N LYS A 1 5.18 34.08 23.58
CA LYS A 1 5.59 33.10 24.61
C LYS A 1 5.55 31.71 23.96
N LYS A 2 6.64 30.94 24.13
CA LYS A 2 6.99 29.68 23.44
C LYS A 2 5.78 28.74 23.22
N GLY A 3 5.56 28.36 21.96
CA GLY A 3 4.65 27.28 21.59
C GLY A 3 5.19 25.95 22.09
N GLU A 4 4.40 25.29 22.93
CA GLU A 4 4.68 23.93 23.37
C GLU A 4 4.19 22.95 22.29
N PHE A 5 5.11 22.52 21.43
CA PHE A 5 4.96 21.29 20.65
C PHE A 5 5.13 20.05 21.56
N VAL A 6 4.48 20.05 22.73
CA VAL A 6 4.57 18.96 23.68
C VAL A 6 3.61 17.87 23.21
N CYS A 7 4.16 16.72 22.83
CA CYS A 7 3.37 15.56 22.44
C CYS A 7 2.65 15.00 23.67
N SER A 8 1.44 15.50 23.94
CA SER A 8 0.61 15.18 25.11
C SER A 8 0.22 13.70 25.25
N ARG A 9 0.48 12.89 24.22
CA ARG A 9 0.20 11.45 24.17
C ARG A 9 1.45 10.57 24.35
N ARG A 10 2.64 11.14 24.42
CA ARG A 10 3.91 10.40 24.56
C ARG A 10 3.90 9.58 25.86
N GLY A 11 4.02 8.26 25.73
CA GLY A 11 4.14 7.35 26.89
C GLY A 11 2.86 7.05 27.68
N ARG A 12 1.67 7.45 27.21
CA ARG A 12 0.39 7.17 27.91
C ARG A 12 -0.03 5.69 27.92
N GLN A 13 0.37 4.91 26.92
CA GLN A 13 0.19 3.45 26.90
C GLN A 13 1.52 2.75 27.19
N GLY A 14 1.48 1.58 27.83
CA GLY A 14 2.68 0.80 28.19
C GLY A 14 3.60 0.45 27.02
N GLY A 15 3.07 0.37 25.79
CA GLY A 15 3.83 0.19 24.54
C GLY A 15 3.98 1.45 23.68
N ALA A 16 3.61 2.63 24.19
CA ALA A 16 3.69 3.86 23.40
C ALA A 16 5.15 4.30 23.22
N VAL A 17 5.51 4.57 21.97
CA VAL A 17 6.83 5.08 21.59
C VAL A 17 7.13 6.37 22.36
N ARG A 18 8.26 6.37 23.08
CA ARG A 18 8.76 7.53 23.81
C ARG A 18 9.83 8.27 23.05
N ASP A 19 10.63 7.63 22.22
CA ASP A 19 11.64 8.31 21.42
C ASP A 19 11.10 8.60 20.00
N PRO A 20 11.10 9.86 19.53
CA PRO A 20 10.73 10.18 18.15
C PRO A 20 11.49 9.38 17.08
N GLN A 21 12.73 8.96 17.35
CA GLN A 21 13.52 8.14 16.42
C GLN A 21 13.02 6.70 16.32
N LEU A 22 12.32 6.22 17.34
CA LEU A 22 11.70 4.89 17.37
C LEU A 22 10.29 4.90 16.77
N CYS A 23 9.82 6.04 16.26
CA CYS A 23 8.54 6.11 15.56
C CYS A 23 8.62 5.34 14.24
N PRO A 24 7.66 4.44 13.95
CA PRO A 24 7.63 3.77 12.66
C PRO A 24 7.48 4.80 11.53
N PRO A 25 8.09 4.56 10.36
CA PRO A 25 7.99 5.47 9.25
C PRO A 25 6.53 5.61 8.81
N LEU A 26 6.16 6.83 8.44
CA LEU A 26 4.81 7.16 7.96
C LEU A 26 4.42 6.27 6.79
N CYS A 27 3.15 5.85 6.73
CA CYS A 27 2.65 5.04 5.62
C CYS A 27 2.91 5.73 4.27
N SER A 28 2.84 7.06 4.18
CA SER A 28 3.10 7.82 2.95
C SER A 28 4.52 7.72 2.41
N LEU A 29 5.50 7.33 3.25
CA LEU A 29 6.88 7.13 2.80
C LEU A 29 7.09 5.75 2.16
N ARG A 30 6.16 4.81 2.40
CA ARG A 30 6.21 3.46 1.83
C ARG A 30 5.64 3.52 0.42
N ARG A 31 6.51 3.37 -0.57
CA ARG A 31 6.16 3.51 -2.01
C ARG A 31 5.84 2.20 -2.72
N THR A 32 5.98 1.07 -2.03
CA THR A 32 5.68 -0.25 -2.61
C THR A 32 4.62 -0.95 -1.79
N CYS A 33 3.78 -1.73 -2.45
CA CYS A 33 2.72 -2.48 -1.78
C CYS A 33 3.30 -3.40 -0.68
N SER A 34 4.35 -4.16 -0.98
CA SER A 34 4.99 -5.07 -0.01
C SER A 34 5.56 -4.34 1.20
N SER A 35 6.13 -3.14 1.01
CA SER A 35 6.61 -2.34 2.15
C SER A 35 5.48 -1.70 2.93
N CYS A 36 4.37 -1.35 2.27
CA CYS A 36 3.19 -0.77 2.91
C CYS A 36 2.55 -1.75 3.90
N LEU A 37 2.45 -3.01 3.50
CA LEU A 37 1.71 -4.05 4.24
C LEU A 37 2.61 -4.93 5.13
N ALA A 38 3.91 -4.61 5.21
CA ALA A 38 4.86 -5.30 6.06
C ALA A 38 4.42 -5.26 7.55
N PRO A 39 4.15 -6.42 8.19
CA PRO A 39 3.70 -6.47 9.58
C PRO A 39 4.74 -5.92 10.56
N PRO A 40 4.32 -5.27 11.66
CA PRO A 40 2.96 -4.84 11.98
C PRO A 40 2.61 -3.53 11.26
N SER A 41 1.57 -3.52 10.41
CA SER A 41 1.16 -2.33 9.67
C SER A 41 -0.27 -1.92 10.05
N ALA A 42 -0.45 -0.64 10.38
CA ALA A 42 -1.77 0.01 10.40
C ALA A 42 -2.03 0.77 9.10
N CYS A 43 -1.31 0.38 8.05
CA CYS A 43 -1.32 1.02 6.74
C CYS A 43 -2.20 0.20 5.78
N ALA A 44 -2.73 0.91 4.78
CA ALA A 44 -3.49 0.33 3.69
C ALA A 44 -2.84 0.77 2.37
N TRP A 45 -2.79 -0.13 1.40
CA TRP A 45 -2.30 0.13 0.05
C TRP A 45 -3.47 0.39 -0.89
N CYS A 46 -3.39 1.46 -1.67
CA CYS A 46 -4.35 1.75 -2.71
C CYS A 46 -3.78 1.35 -4.09
N PRO A 47 -4.27 0.29 -4.75
CA PRO A 47 -3.77 -0.12 -6.07
C PRO A 47 -3.98 0.97 -7.12
N SER A 48 -5.20 1.51 -7.19
CA SER A 48 -5.59 2.54 -8.17
C SER A 48 -4.72 3.81 -8.17
N THR A 49 -4.14 4.19 -7.02
CA THR A 49 -3.26 5.37 -6.93
C THR A 49 -1.80 5.02 -6.70
N GLY A 50 -1.46 3.74 -6.55
CA GLY A 50 -0.11 3.27 -6.20
C GLY A 50 0.43 3.90 -4.92
N ARG A 51 -0.43 4.14 -3.92
CA ARG A 51 -0.08 4.90 -2.71
C ARG A 51 -0.46 4.17 -1.43
N CYS A 52 0.46 4.20 -0.48
CA CYS A 52 0.24 3.74 0.88
C CYS A 52 -0.33 4.88 1.75
N PHE A 53 -1.24 4.55 2.66
CA PHE A 53 -1.85 5.51 3.58
C PHE A 53 -2.25 4.86 4.90
N ARG A 54 -2.51 5.68 5.93
CA ARG A 54 -3.03 5.17 7.20
C ARG A 54 -4.53 4.96 7.05
N PHE A 55 -5.02 3.75 7.33
CA PHE A 55 -6.44 3.41 7.14
C PHE A 55 -7.38 4.37 7.89
N ALA A 56 -7.04 4.73 9.13
CA ALA A 56 -7.81 5.68 9.95
C ALA A 56 -7.94 7.09 9.34
N ALA A 57 -7.13 7.43 8.33
CA ALA A 57 -7.18 8.71 7.63
C ALA A 57 -7.83 8.62 6.23
N TYR A 58 -8.45 7.48 5.88
CA TYR A 58 -9.02 7.23 4.55
C TYR A 58 -9.97 8.36 4.10
N LEU A 59 -11.00 8.66 4.91
CA LEU A 59 -12.01 9.68 4.56
C LEU A 59 -11.41 11.09 4.39
N ALA A 60 -10.38 11.42 5.19
CA ALA A 60 -9.70 12.70 5.08
C ALA A 60 -8.75 12.75 3.87
N LYS A 61 -8.16 11.62 3.48
CA LYS A 61 -7.20 11.54 2.37
C LYS A 61 -7.88 11.43 1.01
N TYR A 62 -8.99 10.69 0.94
CA TYR A 62 -9.73 10.40 -0.28
C TYR A 62 -11.19 10.85 -0.17
N PRO A 63 -11.46 12.15 0.06
CA PRO A 63 -12.82 12.65 0.25
C PRO A 63 -13.71 12.46 -0.98
N ARG A 64 -13.09 12.33 -2.17
CA ARG A 64 -13.77 12.09 -3.45
C ARG A 64 -13.75 10.62 -3.88
N GLY A 65 -13.25 9.72 -3.03
CA GLY A 65 -13.14 8.31 -3.35
C GLY A 65 -12.17 8.01 -4.48
N GLU A 66 -11.03 8.72 -4.58
CA GLU A 66 -10.00 8.40 -5.59
C GLU A 66 -9.41 7.00 -5.41
N CYS A 67 -9.58 6.41 -4.22
CA CYS A 67 -9.23 5.04 -3.91
C CYS A 67 -10.49 4.22 -3.63
N ARG A 68 -10.96 3.40 -4.57
CA ARG A 68 -12.20 2.63 -4.41
C ARG A 68 -12.05 1.31 -3.65
N GLY A 69 -10.82 0.83 -3.50
CA GLY A 69 -10.46 -0.40 -2.80
C GLY A 69 -9.04 -0.32 -2.28
N TRP A 70 -8.74 -1.08 -1.23
CA TRP A 70 -7.43 -1.11 -0.61
C TRP A 70 -7.08 -2.51 -0.14
N HIS A 71 -5.79 -2.79 -0.07
CA HIS A 71 -5.26 -3.97 0.61
C HIS A 71 -4.78 -3.57 2.00
N ASP A 72 -5.03 -4.40 3.00
CA ASP A 72 -4.50 -4.26 4.36
C ASP A 72 -3.71 -5.51 4.78
N SER A 73 -2.90 -5.39 5.83
CA SER A 73 -2.03 -6.48 6.27
C SER A 73 -2.76 -7.64 6.97
N VAL A 74 -4.06 -7.51 7.24
CA VAL A 74 -4.85 -8.45 8.07
C VAL A 74 -5.79 -9.31 7.22
N HIS A 75 -6.41 -8.74 6.19
CA HIS A 75 -7.52 -9.33 5.44
C HIS A 75 -7.18 -9.64 3.98
N SER A 76 -6.09 -9.10 3.43
CA SER A 76 -5.89 -9.09 1.96
C SER A 76 -4.87 -10.09 1.42
N ALA A 77 -4.69 -11.30 1.96
CA ALA A 77 -3.74 -12.26 1.38
C ALA A 77 -4.27 -12.90 0.07
N PRO A 78 -3.55 -12.87 -1.08
CA PRO A 78 -2.22 -12.28 -1.31
C PRO A 78 -2.27 -10.76 -1.56
N GLN A 79 -1.41 -10.03 -0.84
CA GLN A 79 -1.60 -8.62 -0.51
C GLN A 79 -1.16 -7.63 -1.59
N CYS A 80 -0.45 -8.12 -2.61
CA CYS A 80 0.13 -7.34 -3.70
C CYS A 80 0.31 -8.29 -4.91
N PRO A 81 -0.56 -8.26 -5.93
CA PRO A 81 -0.41 -9.12 -7.09
C PRO A 81 0.87 -8.75 -7.86
N GLN A 82 1.86 -9.63 -7.86
CA GLN A 82 3.04 -9.46 -8.72
C GLN A 82 2.71 -9.92 -10.14
N CYS A 83 1.92 -9.15 -10.88
CA CYS A 83 1.50 -9.51 -12.24
C CYS A 83 2.70 -9.86 -13.15
N SER A 84 3.82 -9.17 -12.98
CA SER A 84 5.08 -9.40 -13.71
C SER A 84 5.71 -10.78 -13.49
N GLN A 85 5.23 -11.58 -12.54
CA GLN A 85 5.67 -12.97 -12.35
C GLN A 85 5.10 -13.92 -13.41
N PHE A 86 3.99 -13.55 -14.06
CA PHE A 86 3.32 -14.39 -15.04
C PHE A 86 3.91 -14.14 -16.44
N SER A 87 4.47 -15.20 -17.02
CA SER A 87 5.05 -15.19 -18.36
C SER A 87 4.05 -15.64 -19.44
N THR A 88 2.87 -16.10 -19.04
CA THR A 88 1.81 -16.55 -19.95
C THR A 88 0.54 -15.72 -19.79
N CYS A 89 -0.14 -15.45 -20.91
CA CYS A 89 -1.39 -14.69 -20.93
C CYS A 89 -2.48 -15.38 -20.08
N GLY A 90 -2.57 -16.71 -20.14
CA GLY A 90 -3.56 -17.47 -19.40
C GLY A 90 -3.40 -17.37 -17.88
N GLU A 91 -2.18 -17.42 -17.36
CA GLU A 91 -1.94 -17.25 -15.92
C GLU A 91 -2.15 -15.79 -15.49
N CYS A 92 -1.68 -14.84 -16.31
CA CYS A 92 -1.86 -13.40 -16.06
C CYS A 92 -3.34 -13.02 -15.90
N LEU A 93 -4.19 -13.43 -16.84
CA LEU A 93 -5.60 -13.06 -16.86
C LEU A 93 -6.46 -13.81 -15.82
N ARG A 94 -5.91 -14.83 -15.14
CA ARG A 94 -6.58 -15.47 -14.00
C ARG A 94 -6.48 -14.63 -12.73
N GLN A 95 -5.47 -13.77 -12.64
CA GLN A 95 -5.30 -12.87 -11.50
C GLN A 95 -6.15 -11.62 -11.72
N LEU A 96 -7.09 -11.35 -10.81
CA LEU A 96 -7.79 -10.07 -10.81
C LEU A 96 -6.78 -8.94 -10.61
N GLU A 97 -7.03 -7.81 -11.26
CA GLU A 97 -6.16 -6.62 -11.26
C GLU A 97 -4.86 -6.77 -12.09
N CYS A 98 -4.70 -7.84 -12.87
CA CYS A 98 -3.63 -7.98 -13.86
C CYS A 98 -4.16 -7.90 -15.31
N GLY A 99 -3.39 -7.32 -16.21
CA GLY A 99 -3.66 -7.21 -17.64
C GLY A 99 -2.49 -7.71 -18.50
N TRP A 100 -2.80 -8.32 -19.65
CA TRP A 100 -1.79 -8.77 -20.61
C TRP A 100 -1.57 -7.72 -21.70
N CYS A 101 -0.33 -7.26 -21.87
CA CYS A 101 0.06 -6.32 -22.91
C CYS A 101 0.91 -7.04 -23.97
N SER A 102 0.43 -7.13 -25.22
CA SER A 102 1.18 -7.72 -26.34
C SER A 102 2.26 -6.76 -26.85
N HIS A 103 3.39 -7.31 -27.30
CA HIS A 103 4.47 -6.53 -27.92
C HIS A 103 4.08 -6.14 -29.35
N GLY A 104 4.37 -4.91 -29.76
CA GLY A 104 4.03 -4.41 -31.11
C GLY A 104 4.67 -5.22 -32.24
N ASP A 105 5.88 -5.75 -32.03
CA ASP A 105 6.64 -6.48 -33.06
C ASP A 105 6.30 -7.97 -33.12
N ASN A 106 5.73 -8.54 -32.06
CA ASN A 106 5.41 -9.95 -32.00
C ASN A 106 4.20 -10.19 -31.08
N PRO A 107 3.01 -10.43 -31.62
CA PRO A 107 1.78 -10.60 -30.83
C PRO A 107 1.78 -11.87 -29.97
N LEU A 108 2.70 -12.82 -30.22
CA LEU A 108 2.89 -14.02 -29.39
C LEU A 108 3.76 -13.75 -28.16
N ARG A 109 4.44 -12.60 -28.09
CA ARG A 109 5.14 -12.13 -26.90
C ARG A 109 4.34 -11.00 -26.26
N GLY A 110 4.19 -11.08 -24.95
CA GLY A 110 3.59 -10.02 -24.16
C GLY A 110 4.16 -10.02 -22.75
N ARG A 111 3.78 -9.02 -21.97
CA ARG A 111 4.10 -8.92 -20.56
C ARG A 111 2.82 -8.74 -19.77
N CYS A 112 2.76 -9.42 -18.64
CA CYS A 112 1.71 -9.21 -17.66
C CYS A 112 2.06 -7.97 -16.83
N LEU A 113 1.11 -7.04 -16.76
CA LEU A 113 1.21 -5.77 -16.05
C LEU A 113 0.03 -5.64 -15.09
N GLU A 114 0.18 -4.78 -14.08
CA GLU A 114 -0.92 -4.32 -13.22
C GLU A 114 -1.76 -3.27 -13.97
#